data_AF-A0A9R0RRN9-F1
#
_entry.id   AF-A0A9R0RRN9-F1
#
_cell.length_a   1.000
_cell.length_b   1.000
_cell.length_c   1.000
_cell.angle_alpha   90.00
_cell.angle_beta   90.00
_cell.angle_gamma   90.00
#
_symmetry.space_group_name_H-M   'P 1'
#
loop_
_entity.id
_entity.type
_entity.pdbx_description
1 polymer ?
#
loop_
_entity_poly.entity_id
_entity_poly.type
_entity_poly.pdbx_seq_one_letter_code
_entity_poly.pdbx_strand_id
1 'polypeptide(L)'
;MPLIKDKLAQTDDDGWKDREVAVLCLNTIAEGCMTGLYSHTPEIFHMLILLLDDKFPLVRRITCQTISRYSKFIVQSCDHEQFAKIIVGLLRRILDTNKKVQEAARSAFMTIGKDAAESNGMEIILEQLILELGKHQMRDLWLISEALCSLANVVGAKLNKAEHLHIVVPPLIEKWQQLQKSNKDILPLLECFTSIAQAAGSGFFQFAEPVFQNSLDLIKFQQLANADPAAPHDKDFIVYSLDLLLVLAEALGADTESLVN
;
A
#
# COMPACT_ATOMS: atom_id res chain seq x y z
N MET A 1 -24.60 -17.01 -14.98
CA MET A 1 -25.27 -15.85 -14.36
C MET A 1 -25.64 -14.78 -15.40
N PRO A 2 -26.72 -14.94 -16.20
CA PRO A 2 -27.08 -13.94 -17.23
C PRO A 2 -27.58 -12.62 -16.62
N LEU A 3 -28.52 -12.69 -15.66
CA LEU A 3 -29.16 -11.51 -15.07
C LEU A 3 -28.20 -10.56 -14.33
N ILE A 4 -27.17 -11.10 -13.66
CA ILE A 4 -26.16 -10.27 -12.99
C ILE A 4 -25.27 -9.59 -14.03
N LYS A 5 -24.91 -10.28 -15.11
CA LYS A 5 -24.12 -9.68 -16.20
C LYS A 5 -24.88 -8.55 -16.88
N ASP A 6 -26.15 -8.76 -17.19
CA ASP A 6 -26.98 -7.76 -17.85
C ASP A 6 -27.10 -6.48 -17.01
N LYS A 7 -27.20 -6.63 -15.68
CA LYS A 7 -27.21 -5.49 -14.75
C LYS A 7 -25.86 -4.81 -14.62
N LEU A 8 -24.76 -5.56 -14.59
CA LEU A 8 -23.41 -4.99 -14.48
C LEU A 8 -22.94 -4.30 -15.77
N ALA A 9 -23.47 -4.70 -16.94
CA ALA A 9 -23.15 -4.10 -18.23
C ALA A 9 -23.86 -2.75 -18.48
N GLN A 10 -24.86 -2.39 -17.66
CA GLN A 10 -25.57 -1.12 -17.77
C GLN A 10 -24.65 0.03 -17.32
N THR A 11 -24.36 0.97 -18.22
CA THR A 11 -23.48 2.12 -17.95
C THR A 11 -24.24 3.42 -17.71
N ASP A 12 -25.58 3.37 -17.69
CA ASP A 12 -26.44 4.52 -17.47
C ASP A 12 -26.44 4.97 -16.01
N ASP A 13 -26.75 6.26 -15.82
CA ASP A 13 -26.82 6.90 -14.51
C ASP A 13 -28.02 6.45 -13.69
N ASP A 14 -29.05 5.85 -14.31
CA ASP A 14 -30.25 5.36 -13.59
C ASP A 14 -30.06 3.92 -13.07
N GLY A 15 -29.23 3.10 -13.73
CA GLY A 15 -28.96 1.70 -13.40
C GLY A 15 -27.96 1.45 -12.26
N TRP A 16 -27.42 2.49 -11.62
CA TRP A 16 -26.36 2.30 -10.60
C TRP A 16 -26.80 1.47 -9.39
N LYS A 17 -28.09 1.53 -9.03
CA LYS A 17 -28.66 0.70 -7.95
C LYS A 17 -28.67 -0.77 -8.32
N ASP A 18 -28.97 -1.08 -9.58
CA ASP A 18 -28.94 -2.45 -10.08
C ASP A 18 -27.51 -2.99 -10.15
N ARG A 19 -26.54 -2.14 -10.53
CA ARG A 19 -25.11 -2.47 -10.43
C ARG A 19 -24.68 -2.72 -8.99
N GLU A 20 -25.02 -1.83 -8.06
CA GLU A 20 -24.68 -1.99 -6.64
C GLU A 20 -25.24 -3.31 -6.09
N VAL A 21 -26.53 -3.58 -6.32
CA VAL A 21 -27.19 -4.81 -5.86
C VAL A 21 -26.54 -6.04 -6.48
N ALA A 22 -26.17 -5.99 -7.77
CA ALA A 22 -25.47 -7.08 -8.43
C ALA A 22 -24.11 -7.37 -7.78
N VAL A 23 -23.31 -6.34 -7.45
CA VAL A 23 -22.04 -6.51 -6.73
C VAL A 23 -22.27 -6.99 -5.29
N LEU A 24 -23.31 -6.50 -4.61
CA LEU A 24 -23.67 -6.96 -3.27
C LEU A 24 -24.07 -8.45 -3.28
N CYS A 25 -24.79 -8.92 -4.30
CA CYS A 25 -25.05 -10.34 -4.49
C CYS A 25 -23.74 -11.12 -4.66
N LEU A 26 -22.82 -10.66 -5.51
CA LEU A 26 -21.49 -11.27 -5.66
C LEU A 26 -20.70 -11.31 -4.35
N ASN A 27 -20.79 -10.26 -3.54
CA ASN A 27 -20.19 -10.18 -2.20
C ASN A 27 -20.75 -11.27 -1.29
N THR A 28 -22.08 -11.42 -1.28
CA THR A 28 -22.79 -12.33 -0.37
C THR A 28 -22.52 -13.79 -0.72
N ILE A 29 -22.54 -14.14 -2.00
CA ILE A 29 -22.30 -15.52 -2.45
C ILE A 29 -20.82 -15.95 -2.34
N ALA A 30 -19.91 -14.99 -2.21
CA ALA A 30 -18.50 -15.30 -1.96
C ALA A 30 -18.31 -16.07 -0.65
N GLU A 31 -19.25 -15.95 0.29
CA GLU A 31 -19.28 -16.75 1.50
C GLU A 31 -20.06 -18.04 1.24
N GLY A 32 -19.34 -19.16 1.03
CA GLY A 32 -19.93 -20.51 0.96
C GLY A 32 -20.14 -21.10 -0.44
N CYS A 33 -20.15 -20.32 -1.52
CA CYS A 33 -20.38 -20.82 -2.89
C CYS A 33 -19.16 -20.75 -3.82
N MET A 34 -17.98 -20.44 -3.29
CA MET A 34 -16.78 -20.13 -4.09
C MET A 34 -16.33 -21.25 -5.03
N THR A 35 -16.47 -22.51 -4.64
CA THR A 35 -16.11 -23.65 -5.47
C THR A 35 -16.95 -23.74 -6.75
N GLY A 36 -18.23 -23.35 -6.68
CA GLY A 36 -19.13 -23.32 -7.84
C GLY A 36 -18.92 -22.10 -8.76
N LEU A 37 -18.19 -21.08 -8.30
CA LEU A 37 -17.94 -19.84 -9.05
C LEU A 37 -16.59 -19.84 -9.77
N TYR A 38 -15.77 -20.88 -9.58
CA TYR A 38 -14.41 -20.95 -10.12
C TYR A 38 -14.33 -20.88 -11.66
N SER A 39 -15.34 -21.36 -12.38
CA SER A 39 -15.40 -21.25 -13.84
C SER A 39 -15.74 -19.84 -14.35
N HIS A 40 -16.20 -18.96 -13.46
CA HIS A 40 -16.68 -17.61 -13.79
C HIS A 40 -15.80 -16.51 -13.19
N THR A 41 -14.81 -16.84 -12.37
CA THR A 41 -13.93 -15.87 -11.69
C THR A 41 -13.21 -14.91 -12.62
N PRO A 42 -12.63 -15.32 -13.78
CA PRO A 42 -11.94 -14.37 -14.66
C PRO A 42 -12.83 -13.22 -15.14
N GLU A 43 -14.07 -13.54 -15.50
CA GLU A 43 -15.06 -12.57 -15.95
C GLU A 43 -15.56 -11.71 -14.79
N ILE A 44 -15.80 -12.30 -13.62
CA ILE A 44 -16.16 -11.57 -12.40
C ILE A 44 -15.08 -10.54 -12.06
N PHE A 45 -13.81 -10.94 -12.06
CA PHE A 45 -12.70 -10.04 -11.75
C PHE A 45 -12.55 -8.92 -12.77
N HIS A 46 -12.74 -9.21 -14.06
CA HIS A 46 -12.79 -8.17 -15.09
C HIS A 46 -13.89 -7.13 -14.80
N MET A 47 -15.11 -7.57 -14.46
CA MET A 47 -16.19 -6.66 -14.10
C MET A 47 -15.89 -5.85 -12.83
N LEU A 48 -15.34 -6.49 -11.78
CA LEU A 48 -14.97 -5.80 -10.55
C LEU A 48 -13.91 -4.72 -10.79
N ILE A 49 -12.93 -4.97 -11.66
CA ILE A 49 -11.91 -3.97 -12.03
C ILE A 49 -12.57 -2.74 -12.65
N LEU A 50 -13.55 -2.91 -13.55
CA LEU A 50 -14.28 -1.78 -14.15
C LEU A 50 -15.10 -1.00 -13.12
N LEU A 51 -15.74 -1.70 -12.19
CA LEU A 51 -16.62 -1.09 -11.18
C LEU A 51 -15.88 -0.35 -10.07
N LEU A 52 -14.56 -0.57 -9.93
CA LEU A 52 -13.71 0.26 -9.06
C LEU A 52 -13.71 1.72 -9.52
N ASP A 53 -13.95 2.01 -10.79
CA ASP A 53 -14.00 3.36 -11.33
C ASP A 53 -15.44 3.87 -11.57
N ASP A 54 -16.45 3.18 -11.04
CA ASP A 54 -17.85 3.59 -11.19
C ASP A 54 -18.08 5.01 -10.62
N LYS A 55 -18.92 5.81 -11.30
CA LYS A 55 -19.27 7.18 -10.88
C LYS A 55 -19.83 7.25 -9.46
N PHE A 56 -20.57 6.24 -9.03
CA PHE A 56 -21.27 6.21 -7.75
C PHE A 56 -20.40 5.62 -6.64
N PRO A 57 -20.13 6.37 -5.55
CA PRO A 57 -19.27 5.90 -4.45
C PRO A 57 -19.76 4.62 -3.77
N LEU A 58 -21.08 4.39 -3.73
CA LEU A 58 -21.66 3.17 -3.15
C LEU A 58 -21.24 1.92 -3.93
N VAL A 59 -21.25 2.00 -5.27
CA VAL A 59 -20.79 0.92 -6.16
C VAL A 59 -19.30 0.66 -5.96
N ARG A 60 -18.47 1.72 -5.95
CA ARG A 60 -17.02 1.57 -5.71
C ARG A 60 -16.72 0.95 -4.35
N ARG A 61 -17.43 1.35 -3.30
CA ARG A 61 -17.28 0.82 -1.95
C ARG A 61 -17.59 -0.67 -1.89
N ILE A 62 -18.77 -1.09 -2.37
CA ILE A 62 -19.15 -2.51 -2.35
C ILE A 62 -18.24 -3.34 -3.26
N THR A 63 -17.72 -2.76 -4.33
CA THR A 63 -16.72 -3.40 -5.20
C THR A 63 -15.42 -3.67 -4.45
N CYS A 64 -14.88 -2.70 -3.71
CA CYS A 64 -13.68 -2.91 -2.87
C CYS A 64 -13.93 -4.03 -1.83
N GLN A 65 -15.07 -3.98 -1.15
CA GLN A 65 -15.44 -5.03 -0.18
C GLN A 65 -15.57 -6.41 -0.83
N THR A 66 -16.08 -6.46 -2.06
CA THR A 66 -16.21 -7.71 -2.80
C THR A 66 -14.84 -8.25 -3.19
N ILE A 67 -13.96 -7.41 -3.75
CA ILE A 67 -12.57 -7.79 -4.03
C ILE A 67 -11.88 -8.38 -2.78
N SER A 68 -12.10 -7.78 -1.60
CA SER A 68 -11.60 -8.31 -0.33
C SER A 68 -12.10 -9.72 0.00
N ARG A 69 -13.33 -10.08 -0.39
CA ARG A 69 -13.88 -11.44 -0.16
C ARG A 69 -13.30 -12.47 -1.12
N TYR A 70 -12.94 -12.04 -2.33
CA TYR A 70 -12.35 -12.89 -3.35
C TYR A 70 -10.80 -12.92 -3.28
N SER A 71 -10.19 -12.29 -2.29
CA SER A 71 -8.74 -12.08 -2.17
C SER A 71 -7.91 -13.35 -2.39
N LYS A 72 -8.23 -14.45 -1.70
CA LYS A 72 -7.55 -15.74 -1.88
C LYS A 72 -7.60 -16.26 -3.31
N PHE A 73 -8.74 -16.13 -3.97
CA PHE A 73 -8.92 -16.58 -5.35
C PHE A 73 -8.21 -15.68 -6.34
N ILE A 74 -8.23 -14.36 -6.09
CA ILE A 74 -7.47 -13.38 -6.88
C ILE A 74 -6.00 -13.73 -6.84
N VAL A 75 -5.44 -13.95 -5.65
CA VAL A 75 -4.03 -14.30 -5.44
C VAL A 75 -3.66 -15.64 -6.10
N GLN A 76 -4.56 -16.62 -6.09
CA GLN A 76 -4.27 -17.97 -6.59
C GLN A 76 -4.58 -18.20 -8.07
N SER A 77 -5.51 -17.44 -8.64
CA SER A 77 -6.12 -17.75 -9.95
C SER A 77 -5.94 -16.66 -10.99
N CYS A 78 -5.65 -15.41 -10.59
CA CYS A 78 -5.37 -14.35 -11.56
C CYS A 78 -3.99 -14.56 -12.19
N ASP A 79 -3.88 -14.21 -13.46
CA ASP A 79 -2.58 -13.94 -14.05
C ASP A 79 -1.98 -12.64 -13.49
N HIS A 80 -0.70 -12.42 -13.80
CA HIS A 80 0.05 -11.26 -13.32
C HIS A 80 -0.58 -9.92 -13.75
N GLU A 81 -1.12 -9.83 -14.96
CA GLU A 81 -1.67 -8.59 -15.50
C GLU A 81 -3.00 -8.23 -14.84
N GLN A 82 -3.90 -9.21 -14.71
CA GLN A 82 -5.18 -9.05 -14.05
C GLN A 82 -4.98 -8.73 -12.57
N PHE A 83 -4.04 -9.40 -11.90
CA PHE A 83 -3.74 -9.10 -10.49
C PHE A 83 -3.19 -7.69 -10.32
N ALA A 84 -2.22 -7.28 -11.14
CA ALA A 84 -1.69 -5.91 -11.12
C ALA A 84 -2.80 -4.86 -11.35
N LYS A 85 -3.73 -5.09 -12.27
CA LYS A 85 -4.89 -4.20 -12.51
C LYS A 85 -5.80 -4.07 -11.28
N ILE A 86 -6.03 -5.15 -10.54
CA ILE A 86 -6.80 -5.12 -9.29
C ILE A 86 -6.06 -4.27 -8.24
N ILE A 87 -4.76 -4.49 -8.08
CA ILE A 87 -3.93 -3.74 -7.13
C ILE A 87 -3.93 -2.24 -7.47
N VAL A 88 -3.66 -1.86 -8.71
CA VAL A 88 -3.69 -0.46 -9.17
C VAL A 88 -5.07 0.16 -8.97
N GLY A 89 -6.13 -0.58 -9.27
CA GLY A 89 -7.50 -0.12 -9.04
C GLY A 89 -7.78 0.16 -7.56
N LEU A 90 -7.34 -0.72 -6.66
CA LEU A 90 -7.47 -0.52 -5.21
C LEU A 90 -6.63 0.66 -4.70
N LEU A 91 -5.37 0.79 -5.14
CA LEU A 91 -4.51 1.93 -4.77
C LEU A 91 -5.15 3.26 -5.17
N ARG A 92 -5.73 3.34 -6.37
CA ARG A 92 -6.51 4.52 -6.79
C ARG A 92 -7.70 4.79 -5.88
N ARG A 93 -8.37 3.74 -5.37
CA ARG A 93 -9.49 3.89 -4.42
C ARG A 93 -9.05 4.23 -3.00
N ILE A 94 -7.81 3.98 -2.60
CA ILE A 94 -7.25 4.53 -1.35
C ILE A 94 -7.22 6.07 -1.41
N LEU A 95 -7.02 6.62 -2.60
CA LEU A 95 -7.06 8.06 -2.90
C LEU A 95 -8.46 8.60 -3.23
N ASP A 96 -9.53 7.82 -3.03
CA ASP A 96 -10.89 8.23 -3.39
C ASP A 96 -11.34 9.50 -2.64
N THR A 97 -12.19 10.32 -3.25
CA THR A 97 -12.74 11.51 -2.57
C THR A 97 -13.72 11.17 -1.46
N ASN A 98 -14.30 9.96 -1.49
CA ASN A 98 -15.23 9.48 -0.47
C ASN A 98 -14.52 8.65 0.61
N LYS A 99 -14.57 9.12 1.86
CA LYS A 99 -13.92 8.45 3.00
C LYS A 99 -14.32 6.98 3.18
N LYS A 100 -15.60 6.63 2.96
CA LYS A 100 -16.06 5.24 3.09
C LYS A 100 -15.52 4.34 1.99
N VAL A 101 -15.23 4.90 0.81
CA VAL A 101 -14.55 4.16 -0.27
C VAL A 101 -13.08 3.97 0.09
N GLN A 102 -12.41 5.00 0.61
CA GLN A 102 -11.02 4.88 1.05
C GLN A 102 -10.85 3.79 2.13
N GLU A 103 -11.71 3.78 3.14
CA GLU A 103 -11.70 2.76 4.21
C GLU A 103 -11.88 1.34 3.65
N ALA A 104 -12.86 1.16 2.74
CA ALA A 104 -13.09 -0.12 2.10
C ALA A 104 -11.92 -0.56 1.20
N ALA A 105 -11.32 0.37 0.47
CA ALA A 105 -10.16 0.10 -0.39
C ALA A 105 -8.92 -0.27 0.42
N ARG A 106 -8.61 0.47 1.50
CA ARG A 106 -7.52 0.14 2.43
C ARG A 106 -7.72 -1.24 3.03
N SER A 107 -8.92 -1.53 3.54
CA SER A 107 -9.25 -2.85 4.12
C SER A 107 -9.09 -3.99 3.10
N ALA A 108 -9.57 -3.79 1.86
CA ALA A 108 -9.42 -4.77 0.79
C ALA A 108 -7.95 -4.99 0.41
N PHE A 109 -7.18 -3.90 0.29
CA PHE A 109 -5.76 -3.95 0.00
C PHE A 109 -4.97 -4.71 1.07
N MET A 110 -5.22 -4.43 2.36
CA MET A 110 -4.58 -5.17 3.45
C MET A 110 -4.94 -6.65 3.44
N THR A 111 -6.18 -6.98 3.12
CA THR A 111 -6.64 -8.39 3.07
C THR A 111 -5.94 -9.15 1.95
N ILE A 112 -5.86 -8.55 0.75
CA ILE A 112 -5.10 -9.13 -0.37
C ILE A 112 -3.61 -9.26 -0.03
N GLY A 113 -3.02 -8.26 0.62
CA GLY A 113 -1.64 -8.30 1.09
C GLY A 113 -1.35 -9.50 1.99
N LYS A 114 -2.23 -9.77 2.96
CA LYS A 114 -2.12 -10.96 3.84
C LYS A 114 -2.13 -12.27 3.04
N ASP A 115 -3.11 -12.42 2.14
CA ASP A 115 -3.26 -13.64 1.36
C ASP A 115 -2.11 -13.85 0.36
N ALA A 116 -1.61 -12.77 -0.24
CA ALA A 116 -0.44 -12.78 -1.13
C ALA A 116 0.84 -13.16 -0.37
N ALA A 117 1.01 -12.67 0.86
CA ALA A 117 2.14 -13.06 1.70
C ALA A 117 2.09 -14.53 2.16
N GLU A 118 0.92 -15.15 2.19
CA GLU A 118 0.74 -16.58 2.51
C GLU A 118 0.92 -17.50 1.31
N SER A 119 0.54 -17.03 0.12
CA SER A 119 0.55 -17.84 -1.09
C SER A 119 1.71 -17.43 -2.00
N ASN A 120 1.50 -16.39 -2.83
CA ASN A 120 2.49 -15.80 -3.72
C ASN A 120 1.97 -14.44 -4.23
N GLY A 121 2.82 -13.59 -4.83
CA GLY A 121 2.39 -12.35 -5.50
C GLY A 121 2.59 -11.09 -4.67
N MET A 122 3.34 -11.15 -3.58
CA MET A 122 3.77 -9.96 -2.85
C MET A 122 4.59 -9.02 -3.75
N GLU A 123 5.41 -9.58 -4.65
CA GLU A 123 6.22 -8.86 -5.61
C GLU A 123 5.36 -7.91 -6.44
N ILE A 124 4.23 -8.40 -6.96
CA ILE A 124 3.28 -7.61 -7.76
C ILE A 124 2.71 -6.46 -6.93
N ILE A 125 2.33 -6.71 -5.68
CA ILE A 125 1.78 -5.67 -4.79
C ILE A 125 2.81 -4.58 -4.54
N LEU A 126 4.05 -4.98 -4.20
CA LEU A 126 5.15 -4.07 -3.88
C LEU A 126 5.58 -3.25 -5.11
N GLU A 127 5.68 -3.87 -6.28
CA GLU A 127 5.98 -3.19 -7.54
C GLU A 127 4.93 -2.13 -7.85
N GLN A 128 3.63 -2.46 -7.76
CA GLN A 128 2.56 -1.50 -8.03
C GLN A 128 2.53 -0.37 -6.99
N LEU A 129 2.82 -0.66 -5.72
CA LEU A 129 2.96 0.36 -4.67
C LEU A 129 4.07 1.36 -4.99
N ILE A 130 5.27 0.89 -5.32
CA ILE A 130 6.41 1.76 -5.64
C ILE A 130 6.15 2.57 -6.91
N LEU A 131 5.58 1.94 -7.94
CA LEU A 131 5.19 2.65 -9.17
C LEU A 131 4.20 3.77 -8.89
N GLU A 132 3.22 3.55 -8.00
CA GLU A 132 2.22 4.56 -7.67
C GLU A 132 2.81 5.65 -6.76
N LEU A 133 3.64 5.26 -5.79
CA LEU A 133 4.38 6.17 -4.91
C LEU A 133 5.28 7.13 -5.72
N GLY A 134 5.85 6.67 -6.84
CA GLY A 134 6.63 7.48 -7.76
C GLY A 134 5.85 8.55 -8.52
N LYS A 135 4.54 8.38 -8.74
CA LYS A 135 3.69 9.28 -9.57
C LYS A 135 3.12 10.47 -8.81
N HIS A 136 2.97 10.35 -7.50
CA HIS A 136 2.17 11.26 -6.67
C HIS A 136 3.00 12.28 -5.88
N GLN A 137 2.39 13.46 -5.62
CA GLN A 137 2.96 14.53 -4.78
C GLN A 137 2.24 14.64 -3.43
N MET A 138 2.93 15.18 -2.41
CA MET A 138 2.48 15.48 -1.03
C MET A 138 1.29 14.69 -0.50
N ARG A 139 0.05 15.13 -0.77
CA ARG A 139 -1.14 14.54 -0.15
C ARG A 139 -1.39 13.10 -0.59
N ASP A 140 -1.18 12.81 -1.86
CA ASP A 140 -1.39 11.48 -2.41
C ASP A 140 -0.21 10.57 -2.03
N LEU A 141 1.00 11.13 -1.92
CA LEU A 141 2.17 10.43 -1.37
C LEU A 141 1.90 9.93 0.06
N TRP A 142 1.37 10.77 0.93
CA TRP A 142 1.05 10.39 2.32
C TRP A 142 0.12 9.17 2.39
N LEU A 143 -0.95 9.15 1.59
CA LEU A 143 -1.93 8.07 1.62
C LEU A 143 -1.38 6.75 1.05
N ILE A 144 -0.53 6.80 0.03
CA ILE A 144 0.13 5.61 -0.51
C ILE A 144 1.20 5.10 0.46
N SER A 145 1.96 5.99 1.10
CA SER A 145 2.90 5.64 2.16
C SER A 145 2.19 4.98 3.35
N GLU A 146 1.06 5.52 3.82
CA GLU A 146 0.24 4.91 4.88
C GLU A 146 -0.21 3.49 4.49
N ALA A 147 -0.55 3.27 3.22
CA ALA A 147 -0.90 1.94 2.71
C ALA A 147 0.30 0.97 2.75
N LEU A 148 1.50 1.43 2.39
CA LEU A 148 2.73 0.64 2.49
C LEU A 148 3.08 0.32 3.95
N CYS A 149 3.02 1.31 4.86
CA CYS A 149 3.24 1.10 6.30
C CYS A 149 2.27 0.06 6.86
N SER A 150 0.98 0.23 6.55
CA SER A 150 -0.07 -0.69 7.00
C SER A 150 0.15 -2.11 6.46
N LEU A 151 0.57 -2.24 5.19
CA LEU A 151 0.89 -3.53 4.58
C LEU A 151 2.08 -4.18 5.28
N ALA A 152 3.17 -3.44 5.53
CA ALA A 152 4.34 -3.94 6.24
C ALA A 152 3.99 -4.44 7.64
N ASN A 153 3.19 -3.67 8.39
CA ASN A 153 2.73 -4.04 9.73
C ASN A 153 1.83 -5.28 9.74
N VAL A 154 0.99 -5.41 8.71
CA VAL A 154 0.06 -6.52 8.55
C VAL A 154 0.75 -7.82 8.12
N VAL A 155 1.72 -7.73 7.21
CA VAL A 155 2.46 -8.87 6.66
C VAL A 155 3.57 -9.32 7.62
N GLY A 156 4.16 -8.37 8.35
CA GLY A 156 5.20 -8.61 9.35
C GLY A 156 6.43 -9.31 8.77
N ALA A 157 6.96 -10.29 9.50
CA ALA A 157 8.16 -11.04 9.12
C ALA A 157 8.08 -11.75 7.75
N LYS A 158 6.90 -11.94 7.17
CA LYS A 158 6.76 -12.47 5.80
C LYS A 158 7.31 -11.52 4.73
N LEU A 159 7.46 -10.23 5.06
CA LEU A 159 8.13 -9.23 4.22
C LEU A 159 9.66 -9.39 4.23
N ASN A 160 10.22 -10.12 5.21
CA ASN A 160 11.65 -10.36 5.34
C ASN A 160 12.16 -11.39 4.32
N LYS A 161 12.03 -11.06 3.03
CA LYS A 161 12.67 -11.76 1.93
C LYS A 161 13.50 -10.76 1.14
N ALA A 162 14.71 -11.15 0.74
CA ALA A 162 15.60 -10.28 -0.01
C ALA A 162 14.91 -9.72 -1.26
N GLU A 163 14.20 -10.56 -2.02
CA GLU A 163 13.45 -10.16 -3.22
C GLU A 163 12.42 -9.04 -2.95
N HIS A 164 11.68 -9.12 -1.84
CA HIS A 164 10.68 -8.10 -1.47
C HIS A 164 11.34 -6.79 -1.05
N LEU A 165 12.39 -6.87 -0.24
CA LEU A 165 13.09 -5.67 0.24
C LEU A 165 13.84 -4.96 -0.90
N HIS A 166 14.40 -5.69 -1.86
CA HIS A 166 15.05 -5.11 -3.05
C HIS A 166 14.07 -4.38 -3.98
N ILE A 167 12.79 -4.78 -4.00
CA ILE A 167 11.75 -4.06 -4.77
C ILE A 167 11.41 -2.72 -4.10
N VAL A 168 11.36 -2.68 -2.76
CA VAL A 168 10.76 -1.55 -2.03
C VAL A 168 11.80 -0.55 -1.54
N VAL A 169 12.87 -1.01 -0.89
CA VAL A 169 13.75 -0.13 -0.11
C VAL A 169 14.61 0.79 -0.99
N PRO A 170 15.28 0.31 -2.07
CA PRO A 170 16.11 1.18 -2.90
C PRO A 170 15.33 2.34 -3.55
N PRO A 171 14.15 2.12 -4.17
CA PRO A 171 13.37 3.23 -4.74
C PRO A 171 12.91 4.26 -3.69
N LEU A 172 12.62 3.85 -2.46
CA LEU A 172 12.31 4.78 -1.37
C LEU A 172 13.53 5.62 -0.99
N ILE A 173 14.73 5.03 -0.95
CA ILE A 173 15.98 5.74 -0.68
C ILE A 173 16.24 6.78 -1.77
N GLU A 174 16.12 6.37 -3.04
CA GLU A 174 16.28 7.27 -4.19
C GLU A 174 15.31 8.45 -4.11
N LYS A 175 14.04 8.19 -3.79
CA LYS A 175 13.04 9.24 -3.62
C LYS A 175 13.40 10.18 -2.47
N TRP A 176 13.84 9.65 -1.32
CA TRP A 176 14.28 10.50 -0.20
C TRP A 176 15.45 11.40 -0.62
N GLN A 177 16.47 10.85 -1.30
CA GLN A 177 17.64 11.62 -1.73
C GLN A 177 17.31 12.76 -2.71
N GLN A 178 16.20 12.66 -3.44
CA GLN A 178 15.72 13.73 -4.34
C GLN A 178 15.00 14.88 -3.60
N LEU A 179 14.58 14.66 -2.35
CA LEU A 179 13.84 15.64 -1.57
C LEU A 179 14.79 16.56 -0.79
N GLN A 180 14.44 17.85 -0.74
CA GLN A 180 15.13 18.80 0.14
C GLN A 180 14.85 18.48 1.61
N LYS A 181 15.83 18.69 2.49
CA LYS A 181 15.74 18.38 3.95
C LYS A 181 14.64 19.15 4.71
N SER A 182 14.05 20.18 4.10
CA SER A 182 12.89 20.93 4.62
C SER A 182 11.56 20.45 4.04
N ASN A 183 11.56 19.51 3.08
CA ASN A 183 10.34 19.03 2.44
C ASN A 183 9.62 18.01 3.34
N LYS A 184 8.36 18.31 3.67
CA LYS A 184 7.49 17.45 4.49
C LYS A 184 7.14 16.11 3.84
N ASP A 185 7.37 15.94 2.54
CA ASP A 185 7.30 14.66 1.83
C ASP A 185 8.24 13.60 2.41
N ILE A 186 9.28 14.00 3.16
CA ILE A 186 10.18 13.05 3.82
C ILE A 186 9.49 12.34 4.99
N LEU A 187 8.57 12.99 5.71
CA LEU A 187 7.88 12.40 6.87
C LEU A 187 7.18 11.07 6.55
N PRO A 188 6.34 10.95 5.51
CA PRO A 188 5.72 9.67 5.17
C PRO A 188 6.74 8.62 4.69
N LEU A 189 7.88 9.03 4.13
CA LEU A 189 8.96 8.10 3.78
C LEU A 189 9.65 7.54 5.02
N LEU A 190 9.89 8.38 6.04
CA LEU A 190 10.44 7.94 7.33
C LEU A 190 9.54 6.87 7.96
N GLU A 191 8.22 7.08 8.00
CA GLU A 191 7.27 6.06 8.50
C GLU A 191 7.34 4.74 7.72
N CYS A 192 7.51 4.83 6.39
CA CYS A 192 7.66 3.65 5.54
C CYS A 192 8.92 2.87 5.94
N PHE A 193 10.06 3.56 6.08
CA PHE A 193 11.30 2.91 6.53
C PHE A 193 11.15 2.31 7.91
N THR A 194 10.51 3.00 8.86
CA THR A 194 10.27 2.48 10.21
C THR A 194 9.44 1.20 10.16
N SER A 195 8.31 1.21 9.44
CA SER A 195 7.43 0.05 9.35
C SER A 195 8.08 -1.14 8.63
N ILE A 196 8.87 -0.87 7.57
CA ILE A 196 9.60 -1.91 6.84
C ILE A 196 10.74 -2.47 7.69
N ALA A 197 11.53 -1.63 8.36
CA ALA A 197 12.62 -2.09 9.24
C ALA A 197 12.07 -2.94 10.39
N GLN A 198 10.94 -2.54 10.98
CA GLN A 198 10.28 -3.32 12.02
C GLN A 198 9.79 -4.69 11.50
N ALA A 199 9.22 -4.73 10.30
CA ALA A 199 8.76 -5.98 9.68
C ALA A 199 9.91 -6.89 9.21
N ALA A 200 11.00 -6.31 8.71
CA ALA A 200 12.13 -7.02 8.13
C ALA A 200 13.16 -7.48 9.18
N GLY A 201 13.28 -6.78 10.31
CA GLY A 201 14.32 -7.05 11.30
C GLY A 201 15.72 -6.99 10.68
N SER A 202 16.55 -7.99 10.96
CA SER A 202 17.94 -8.08 10.46
C SER A 202 18.06 -8.11 8.93
N GLY A 203 17.00 -8.46 8.20
CA GLY A 203 16.99 -8.41 6.74
C GLY A 203 17.13 -7.00 6.17
N PHE A 204 16.85 -5.97 6.97
CA PHE A 204 17.03 -4.57 6.59
C PHE A 204 18.51 -4.13 6.56
N PHE A 205 19.42 -4.90 7.18
CA PHE A 205 20.82 -4.50 7.39
C PHE A 205 21.52 -3.99 6.12
N GLN A 206 21.34 -4.67 4.98
CA GLN A 206 21.97 -4.30 3.71
C GLN A 206 21.55 -2.91 3.18
N PHE A 207 20.46 -2.34 3.69
CA PHE A 207 19.98 -1.00 3.32
C PHE A 207 20.13 0.01 4.46
N ALA A 208 20.61 -0.40 5.63
CA ALA A 208 20.55 0.40 6.84
C ALA A 208 21.48 1.61 6.80
N GLU A 209 22.69 1.48 6.25
CA GLU A 209 23.69 2.55 6.20
C GLU A 209 23.17 3.87 5.58
N PRO A 210 22.64 3.90 4.34
CA PRO A 210 22.14 5.15 3.77
C PRO A 210 20.94 5.72 4.52
N VAL A 211 20.07 4.87 5.06
CA VAL A 211 18.87 5.28 5.81
C VAL A 211 19.27 5.89 7.16
N PHE A 212 20.23 5.28 7.85
CA PHE A 212 20.78 5.73 9.11
C PHE A 212 21.49 7.08 8.95
N GLN A 213 22.37 7.21 7.96
CA GLN A 213 23.12 8.44 7.71
C GLN A 213 22.19 9.60 7.31
N ASN A 214 21.20 9.35 6.44
CA ASN A 214 20.24 10.37 6.04
C ASN A 214 19.39 10.86 7.24
N SER A 215 19.03 9.96 8.16
CA SER A 215 18.31 10.29 9.39
C SER A 215 19.12 11.21 10.30
N LEU A 216 20.41 10.89 10.50
CA LEU A 216 21.33 11.73 11.29
C LEU A 216 21.53 13.11 10.66
N ASP A 217 21.71 13.15 9.34
CA ASP A 217 21.88 14.39 8.59
C ASP A 217 20.64 15.28 8.65
N LEU A 218 19.45 14.68 8.66
CA LEU A 218 18.18 15.39 8.80
C LEU A 218 18.03 15.99 10.21
N ILE A 219 18.36 15.23 11.25
CA ILE A 219 18.38 15.72 12.64
C ILE A 219 19.36 16.89 12.78
N LYS A 220 20.59 16.76 12.29
CA LYS A 220 21.61 17.82 12.32
C LYS A 220 21.12 19.08 11.60
N PHE A 221 20.52 18.94 10.42
CA PHE A 221 19.96 20.05 9.67
C PHE A 221 18.88 20.80 10.49
N GLN A 222 17.97 20.06 11.12
CA GLN A 222 16.89 20.66 11.93
C GLN A 222 17.39 21.32 13.22
N GLN A 223 18.44 20.77 13.84
CA GLN A 223 19.09 21.38 15.00
C GLN A 223 19.79 22.71 14.65
N LEU A 224 20.47 22.76 13.50
CA LEU A 224 21.07 24.01 13.00
C LEU A 224 19.98 25.04 12.66
N ALA A 225 18.90 24.61 12.02
CA ALA A 225 17.75 25.48 11.71
C ALA A 225 17.10 26.05 12.99
N ASN A 226 17.08 25.31 14.10
CA ASN A 226 16.52 25.80 15.37
C ASN A 226 17.28 27.00 15.96
N ALA A 227 18.54 27.23 15.56
CA ALA A 227 19.32 28.39 16.01
C ALA A 227 18.98 29.69 15.25
N ASP A 228 18.28 29.59 14.11
CA ASP A 228 17.86 30.73 13.29
C ASP A 228 16.32 30.81 13.22
N PRO A 229 15.69 31.84 13.82
CA PRO A 229 14.23 32.01 13.80
C PRO A 229 13.61 32.10 12.39
N ALA A 230 14.39 32.39 11.35
CA ALA A 230 13.92 32.48 9.97
C ALA A 230 14.08 31.16 9.18
N ALA A 231 14.80 30.18 9.72
CA ALA A 231 15.02 28.90 9.05
C ALA A 231 13.78 27.99 9.17
N PRO A 232 13.52 27.11 8.19
CA PRO A 232 12.40 26.18 8.21
C PRO A 232 12.68 25.03 9.19
N HIS A 233 12.53 25.32 10.49
CA HIS A 233 12.61 24.34 11.57
C HIS A 233 11.26 23.64 11.77
N ASP A 234 11.28 22.32 11.77
CA ASP A 234 10.12 21.49 12.10
C ASP A 234 10.56 20.28 12.94
N LYS A 235 9.98 20.17 14.13
CA LYS A 235 10.32 19.15 15.12
C LYS A 235 9.88 17.75 14.69
N ASP A 236 8.89 17.64 13.80
CA ASP A 236 8.38 16.35 13.33
C ASP A 236 9.48 15.55 12.63
N PHE A 237 10.35 16.22 11.85
CA PHE A 237 11.50 15.55 11.22
C PHE A 237 12.44 14.91 12.25
N ILE A 238 12.67 15.57 13.39
CA ILE A 238 13.52 15.03 14.46
C ILE A 238 12.83 13.82 15.10
N VAL A 239 11.55 13.94 15.43
CA VAL A 239 10.78 12.86 16.08
C VAL A 239 10.76 11.60 15.20
N TYR A 240 10.42 11.74 13.92
CA TYR A 240 10.32 10.61 13.00
C TYR A 240 11.69 10.00 12.67
N SER A 241 12.74 10.83 12.59
CA SER A 241 14.11 10.31 12.39
C SER A 241 14.60 9.54 13.60
N LEU A 242 14.32 10.01 14.81
CA LEU A 242 14.69 9.31 16.04
C LEU A 242 13.93 7.99 16.21
N ASP A 243 12.65 7.96 15.86
CA ASP A 243 11.83 6.75 15.86
C ASP A 243 12.40 5.71 14.87
N LEU A 244 12.74 6.13 13.66
CA LEU A 244 13.41 5.27 12.68
C LEU A 244 14.76 4.74 13.17
N LEU A 245 15.61 5.60 13.74
CA LEU A 245 16.90 5.18 14.29
C LEU A 245 16.76 4.18 15.44
N LEU A 246 15.75 4.36 16.30
CA LEU A 246 15.43 3.41 17.37
C LEU A 246 15.05 2.04 16.80
N VAL A 247 14.12 2.01 15.83
CA VAL A 247 13.69 0.77 15.18
C VAL A 247 14.83 0.10 14.43
N LEU A 248 15.71 0.86 13.77
CA LEU A 248 16.91 0.30 13.15
C LEU A 248 17.83 -0.34 14.20
N ALA A 249 18.06 0.31 15.33
CA ALA A 249 18.87 -0.25 16.40
C ALA A 249 18.27 -1.55 16.97
N GLU A 250 16.94 -1.60 17.13
CA GLU A 250 16.23 -2.80 17.59
C GLU A 250 16.26 -3.93 16.54
N ALA A 251 16.07 -3.59 15.26
CA ALA A 251 16.04 -4.54 14.15
C ALA A 251 17.41 -5.19 13.88
N LEU A 252 18.50 -4.43 14.06
CA LEU A 252 19.87 -4.84 13.74
C LEU A 252 20.65 -5.33 14.97
N GLY A 253 20.24 -4.95 16.18
CA GLY A 253 20.91 -5.37 17.42
C GLY A 253 22.38 -4.96 17.43
N ALA A 254 23.28 -5.92 17.66
CA ALA A 254 24.73 -5.68 17.72
C ALA A 254 25.31 -5.16 16.40
N ASP A 255 24.69 -5.48 15.26
CA ASP A 255 25.18 -5.04 13.95
C ASP A 255 25.04 -3.51 13.77
N THR A 256 24.21 -2.84 14.59
CA THR A 256 24.09 -1.37 14.62
C THR A 256 25.41 -0.69 14.93
N GLU A 257 26.30 -1.31 15.72
CA GLU A 257 27.62 -0.75 16.04
C GLU A 257 28.45 -0.48 14.77
N SER A 258 28.26 -1.29 13.73
CA SER A 258 28.95 -1.10 12.45
C SER A 258 28.52 0.17 11.71
N LEU A 259 27.32 0.70 11.98
CA LEU A 259 26.76 1.89 11.33
C LEU A 259 27.17 3.21 11.99
N VAL A 260 27.78 3.15 13.19
CA VAL A 260 28.17 4.33 13.98
C VAL A 260 29.64 4.69 13.79
N ASN A 261 30.43 3.84 13.12
CA ASN A 261 31.88 3.98 12.96
C ASN A 261 32.30 4.89 11.80
#